data_AF-A0AAQ0EUX0-F1
#
_entry.id   AF-A0AAQ0EUX0-F1
#
_cell.length_a   1.000
_cell.length_b   1.000
_cell.length_c   1.000
_cell.angle_alpha   90.00
_cell.angle_beta   90.00
_cell.angle_gamma   90.00
#
_symmetry.space_group_name_H-M   'P 1'
#
loop_
_entity.id
_entity.type
_entity.pdbx_description
1 polymer ?
#
loop_
_entity_poly.entity_id
_entity_poly.type
_entity_poly.pdbx_seq_one_letter_code
_entity_poly.pdbx_strand_id
1 'polypeptide(L)' 'MDVISIAGKQAQLTLGENELLILNSALNEICNGISVPEFETRIGASKEEVCTLLS' A
#
# COMPACT_ATOMS: atom_id res chain seq x y z
N MET A 1 4.31 -9.48 15.19
CA MET A 1 3.52 -8.45 14.47
C MET A 1 2.27 -8.31 15.30
N ASP A 2 2.20 -7.27 16.12
CA ASP A 2 1.27 -7.23 17.23
C ASP A 2 0.60 -5.86 17.30
N VAL A 3 -0.72 -5.94 17.40
CA VAL A 3 -1.73 -4.87 17.45
C VAL A 3 -2.06 -4.23 16.11
N ILE A 4 -3.12 -4.77 15.48
CA ILE A 4 -4.01 -4.00 14.61
C ILE A 4 -5.10 -3.44 15.52
N SER A 5 -5.10 -2.13 15.77
CA SER A 5 -6.20 -1.46 16.46
C SER A 5 -7.10 -0.77 15.42
N ILE A 6 -8.41 -0.94 15.56
CA ILE A 6 -9.41 -0.30 14.71
C ILE A 6 -10.16 0.71 15.58
N ALA A 7 -10.08 2.00 15.24
CA ALA A 7 -10.86 3.06 15.84
C ALA A 7 -11.69 3.75 14.74
N GLY A 8 -12.99 3.47 14.68
CA GLY A 8 -13.86 4.00 13.62
C GLY A 8 -13.47 3.49 12.23
N LYS A 9 -13.22 4.40 11.26
CA LYS A 9 -12.79 4.07 9.88
C LYS A 9 -11.26 4.05 9.71
N GLN A 10 -10.49 4.11 10.79
CA GLN A 10 -9.03 4.15 10.73
C GLN A 10 -8.43 2.91 11.40
N ALA A 11 -7.39 2.37 10.76
CA ALA A 11 -6.56 1.30 11.29
C ALA A 11 -5.16 1.84 11.55
N GLN A 12 -4.58 1.48 12.70
CA GLN A 12 -3.19 1.79 13.01
C GLN A 12 -2.37 0.50 12.88
N LEU A 13 -1.31 0.56 12.08
CA LEU A 13 -0.34 -0.53 11.91
C LEU A 13 1.03 -0.07 12.40
N THR A 14 1.65 -0.89 13.24
CA THR A 14 3.06 -0.74 13.61
C THR A 14 3.89 -1.62 12.68
N LEU A 15 4.81 -1.00 11.95
CA LEU A 15 5.75 -1.67 11.04
C LEU A 15 7.18 -1.38 11.50
N GLY A 16 8.04 -2.38 11.41
CA GLY A 16 9.48 -2.17 11.47
C GLY A 16 9.96 -1.42 10.22
N GLU A 17 11.14 -0.80 10.32
CA GLU A 17 11.73 -0.04 9.21
C GLU A 17 11.86 -0.88 7.93
N ASN A 18 12.38 -2.11 8.04
CA ASN A 18 12.52 -3.01 6.90
C ASN A 18 11.17 -3.39 6.28
N GLU A 19 10.13 -3.59 7.10
CA GLU A 19 8.78 -3.92 6.61
C GLU A 19 8.18 -2.73 5.84
N LEU A 20 8.38 -1.51 6.34
CA LEU A 20 7.97 -0.28 5.67
C LEU A 20 8.70 -0.11 4.32
N LEU A 21 10.01 -0.36 4.28
CA LEU A 21 10.80 -0.30 3.04
C LEU A 21 10.35 -1.33 2.01
N ILE A 22 10.05 -2.57 2.43
CA ILE A 22 9.51 -3.61 1.56
C ILE A 22 8.15 -3.19 1.01
N LEU A 23 7.25 -2.67 1.85
CA LEU A 23 5.92 -2.23 1.44
C LEU A 23 5.99 -1.05 0.46
N ASN A 24 6.85 -0.07 0.73
CA ASN A 24 7.08 1.05 -0.19
C ASN A 24 7.64 0.58 -1.54
N SER A 25 8.63 -0.32 -1.53
CA SER A 25 9.23 -0.86 -2.76
C SER A 25 8.21 -1.65 -3.59
N ALA A 26 7.38 -2.47 -2.94
CA ALA A 26 6.33 -3.23 -3.60
C ALA A 26 5.26 -2.31 -4.22
N LEU A 27 4.81 -1.28 -3.47
CA LEU A 27 3.87 -0.28 -3.98
C LEU A 27 4.47 0.51 -5.15
N ASN A 28 5.75 0.87 -5.07
CA ASN A 28 6.42 1.59 -6.15
C ASN A 28 6.53 0.75 -7.42
N GLU A 29 6.82 -0.55 -7.29
CA GLU A 29 6.91 -1.45 -8.44
C GLU A 29 5.55 -1.62 -9.13
N ILE A 30 4.47 -1.86 -8.39
CA ILE A 30 3.13 -2.00 -8.99
C ILE A 30 2.66 -0.69 -9.67
N CYS A 31 3.03 0.47 -9.11
CA CYS A 31 2.63 1.76 -9.68
C CYS A 31 3.51 2.16 -10.87
N ASN A 32 4.83 1.94 -10.79
CA ASN A 32 5.79 2.58 -11.69
C ASN A 32 6.71 1.59 -12.42
N GLY A 33 6.97 0.42 -11.85
CA GLY A 33 7.94 -0.55 -12.37
C GLY A 33 7.33 -1.60 -13.32
N ILE A 34 6.07 -1.97 -13.11
CA ILE A 34 5.36 -2.95 -13.95
C ILE A 34 4.03 -2.42 -14.47
N SER A 35 3.63 -2.92 -15.64
CA SER A 35 2.27 -2.74 -16.14
C SER A 35 1.37 -3.82 -15.54
N VAL A 36 0.37 -3.40 -14.76
CA VAL A 36 -0.64 -4.30 -14.20
C VAL A 36 -1.94 -4.14 -15.00
N PRO A 37 -2.35 -5.14 -15.80
CA PRO A 37 -3.64 -5.13 -16.48
C PRO A 37 -4.78 -5.07 -15.46
N GLU A 38 -5.85 -4.35 -15.78
CA GLU A 38 -7.03 -4.23 -14.90
C GLU A 38 -6.66 -3.77 -13.48
N PHE A 39 -5.73 -2.81 -13.38
CA PHE A 39 -5.15 -2.31 -12.12
C PHE A 39 -6.22 -2.06 -11.05
N GLU A 40 -7.23 -1.25 -11.38
CA GLU A 40 -8.27 -0.84 -10.43
C GLU A 40 -9.07 -2.05 -9.90
N THR A 41 -9.43 -2.99 -10.77
CA THR A 41 -10.13 -4.23 -10.37
C THR A 41 -9.27 -5.11 -9.48
N ARG A 42 -7.96 -5.21 -9.75
CA ARG A 42 -7.05 -6.10 -9.02
C ARG A 42 -6.58 -5.52 -7.69
N ILE A 43 -6.42 -4.22 -7.60
CA ILE A 43 -5.95 -3.52 -6.41
C ILE A 43 -7.13 -3.04 -5.55
N GLY A 44 -8.28 -2.79 -6.16
CA GLY A 44 -9.47 -2.24 -5.50
C GLY A 44 -9.41 -0.73 -5.28
N ALA A 45 -8.50 -0.04 -5.97
CA ALA A 45 -8.31 1.41 -5.92
C ALA A 45 -7.72 1.94 -7.24
N SER A 46 -7.96 3.21 -7.55
CA SER A 46 -7.37 3.84 -8.73
C SER A 46 -5.85 3.91 -8.61
N LYS A 47 -5.16 3.96 -9.75
CA LYS A 47 -3.70 4.13 -9.75
C LYS A 47 -3.28 5.44 -9.08
N GLU A 48 -4.04 6.53 -9.25
CA GLU A 48 -3.75 7.79 -8.55
C GLU A 48 -3.87 7.63 -7.04
N GLU A 49 -4.94 6.99 -6.54
CA GLU A 49 -5.15 6.76 -5.11
C GLU A 49 -3.98 5.98 -4.49
N VAL A 50 -3.53 4.92 -5.16
CA VAL A 50 -2.41 4.10 -4.65
C VAL A 50 -1.08 4.87 -4.72
N CYS A 51 -0.86 5.69 -5.76
CA CYS A 51 0.32 6.54 -5.85
C CYS A 51 0.42 7.55 -4.69
N THR A 52 -0.71 8.00 -4.12
CA THR A 52 -0.68 8.88 -2.94
C THR A 52 -0.05 8.22 -1.71
N LEU A 53 -0.02 6.88 -1.64
CA LEU A 53 0.58 6.12 -0.53
C LEU A 53 2.12 6.06 -0.59
N LEU A 54 2.72 6.52 -1.69
CA LEU A 54 4.19 6.60 -1.86
C LEU A 54 4.79 7.93 -1.38
N SER A 55 3.96 8.85 -0.86
CA SER A 55 4.32 10.23 -0.52
C SER A 55 4.86 10.38 0.90
#